data_AF-X6BQG0-F1
#
_entry.id   AF-X6BQG0-F1
#
_cell.length_a   1.000
_cell.length_b   1.000
_cell.length_c   1.000
_cell.angle_alpha   90.00
_cell.angle_beta   90.00
_cell.angle_gamma   90.00
#
_symmetry.space_group_name_H-M   'P 1'
#
loop_
_entity.id
_entity.type
_entity.pdbx_description
1 polymer ?
#
loop_
_entity_poly.entity_id
_entity_poly.type
_entity_poly.pdbx_seq_one_letter_code
_entity_poly.pdbx_strand_id
1 'polypeptide(L)'
;MIVLAFALSAVLLLITALHVYWGLGGIWPGRDGVSCAHAVVGFRGVDEMPTPFPCFAVAACLCLATLWPLALTGVFASPFPREGLAATALLIGLVFLGRGIAGFTPWWRRLAPEQPFARLDISFYSPLCLLIGLSFAILAITEFSA
;
A
#
# COMPACT_ATOMS: atom_id res chain seq x y z
N MET A 1 4.97 -20.20 3.25
CA MET A 1 3.78 -19.33 3.12
C MET A 1 3.50 -18.51 4.37
N ILE A 2 3.50 -19.09 5.58
CA ILE A 2 3.21 -18.34 6.81
C ILE A 2 4.16 -17.16 7.08
N VAL A 3 5.47 -17.33 6.89
CA VAL A 3 6.45 -16.23 7.06
C VAL A 3 6.17 -15.07 6.12
N LEU A 4 5.84 -15.36 4.85
CA LEU A 4 5.48 -14.34 3.85
C LEU A 4 4.20 -13.60 4.26
N ALA A 5 3.19 -14.33 4.75
CA ALA A 5 1.94 -13.73 5.22
C ALA A 5 2.17 -12.77 6.39
N PHE A 6 2.92 -13.18 7.42
CA PHE A 6 3.25 -12.30 8.54
C PHE A 6 4.09 -11.09 8.14
N ALA A 7 5.09 -11.28 7.27
CA ALA A 7 5.91 -10.18 6.78
C ALA A 7 5.07 -9.17 5.98
N LEU A 8 4.23 -9.65 5.07
CA LEU A 8 3.32 -8.82 4.28
C LEU A 8 2.34 -8.05 5.16
N SER A 9 1.70 -8.73 6.12
CA SER A 9 0.79 -8.10 7.08
C SER A 9 1.50 -7.06 7.96
N ALA A 10 2.72 -7.34 8.42
CA ALA A 10 3.50 -6.37 9.19
C ALA A 10 3.82 -5.11 8.37
N VAL A 11 4.21 -5.27 7.11
CA VAL A 11 4.46 -4.13 6.20
C VAL A 11 3.18 -3.31 5.98
N LEU A 12 2.05 -3.96 5.68
CA LEU A 12 0.77 -3.27 5.49
C LEU A 12 0.31 -2.53 6.76
N LEU A 13 0.52 -3.13 7.94
CA LEU A 13 0.21 -2.50 9.21
C LEU A 13 1.08 -1.27 9.47
N LEU A 14 2.37 -1.32 9.16
CA LEU A 14 3.27 -0.16 9.26
C LEU A 14 2.82 0.99 8.35
N ILE A 15 2.44 0.67 7.10
CA ILE A 15 1.91 1.67 6.15
C ILE A 15 0.57 2.23 6.65
N THR A 16 -0.28 1.37 7.22
CA THR A 16 -1.55 1.79 7.85
C THR A 16 -1.30 2.79 8.97
N ALA A 17 -0.34 2.50 9.86
CA ALA A 17 0.03 3.38 10.97
C ALA A 17 0.55 4.74 10.47
N LEU A 18 1.34 4.77 9.39
CA LEU A 18 1.78 6.01 8.76
C LEU A 18 0.60 6.84 8.23
N HIS A 19 -0.40 6.22 7.61
CA HIS A 19 -1.59 6.93 7.15
C HIS A 19 -2.43 7.48 8.30
N VAL A 20 -2.59 6.72 9.39
CA VAL A 20 -3.24 7.23 10.61
C VAL A 20 -2.46 8.41 11.17
N TYR A 21 -1.13 8.32 11.23
CA TYR A 21 -0.26 9.40 11.69
C TYR A 21 -0.43 10.68 10.85
N TRP A 22 -0.44 10.59 9.52
CA TRP A 22 -0.70 11.74 8.65
C TRP A 22 -2.12 12.28 8.82
N GLY A 23 -3.13 11.41 9.00
CA GLY A 23 -4.50 11.82 9.30
C GLY A 23 -4.65 12.59 10.61
N LEU A 24 -3.75 12.38 11.57
CA LEU A 24 -3.68 13.11 12.83
C LEU A 24 -2.82 14.39 12.76
N GLY A 25 -2.29 14.76 11.59
CA GLY A 25 -1.46 15.95 11.40
C GLY A 25 0.05 15.70 11.49
N GLY A 26 0.49 14.45 11.37
CA GLY A 26 1.89 14.08 11.30
C GLY A 26 2.62 14.69 10.09
N ILE A 27 3.91 15.03 10.26
CA ILE A 27 4.72 15.75 9.24
C ILE A 27 5.98 15.00 8.82
N TRP A 28 6.21 13.79 9.32
CA TRP A 28 7.29 12.93 8.83
C TRP A 28 6.94 12.38 7.43
N PRO A 29 7.86 12.30 6.46
CA PRO A 29 9.32 12.51 6.54
C PRO A 29 9.79 13.95 6.32
N GLY A 30 8.87 14.91 6.24
CA GLY A 30 9.17 16.34 6.11
C GLY A 30 9.57 17.01 7.42
N ARG A 31 9.79 18.33 7.34
CA ARG A 31 10.03 19.22 8.49
C ARG A 31 8.84 20.15 8.76
N ASP A 32 7.95 20.27 7.80
CA ASP A 32 6.73 21.07 7.81
C ASP A 32 5.68 20.40 6.91
N GLY A 33 4.46 20.94 6.88
CA GLY A 33 3.36 20.38 6.08
C GLY A 33 3.66 20.35 4.58
N VAL A 34 4.34 21.37 4.06
CA VAL A 34 4.69 21.52 2.64
C VAL A 34 5.68 20.44 2.22
N SER A 35 6.82 20.36 2.91
CA SER A 35 7.87 19.38 2.64
C SER A 35 7.38 17.95 2.85
N CYS A 36 6.46 17.72 3.79
CA CYS A 36 5.83 16.42 3.95
C CYS A 36 4.89 16.10 2.76
N ALA A 37 4.04 17.04 2.34
CA ALA A 37 3.17 16.86 1.18
C ALA A 37 3.99 16.59 -0.10
N HIS A 38 5.08 17.31 -0.33
CA HIS A 38 6.00 17.09 -1.44
C HIS A 38 6.75 15.75 -1.37
N ALA A 39 6.86 15.13 -0.19
CA ALA A 39 7.53 13.85 0.00
C ALA A 39 6.61 12.63 -0.08
N VAL A 40 5.33 12.77 0.26
CA VAL A 40 4.37 11.64 0.36
C VAL A 40 3.21 11.72 -0.64
N VAL A 41 2.85 12.92 -1.10
CA VAL A 41 1.77 13.15 -2.06
C VAL A 41 2.33 13.44 -3.45
N GLY A 42 3.24 14.40 -3.54
CA GLY A 42 4.04 14.66 -4.75
C GLY A 42 3.29 15.23 -5.97
N PHE A 43 1.97 15.38 -5.89
CA PHE A 43 1.14 15.95 -6.97
C PHE A 43 1.44 17.42 -7.18
N ARG A 44 1.42 17.84 -8.45
CA ARG A 44 1.72 19.21 -8.84
C ARG A 44 0.76 20.20 -8.16
N GLY A 45 1.33 21.21 -7.50
CA GLY A 45 0.56 22.26 -6.82
C GLY A 45 -0.10 21.82 -5.51
N VAL A 46 0.31 20.69 -4.94
CA VAL A 46 -0.09 20.29 -3.59
C VAL A 46 1.00 20.72 -2.61
N ASP A 47 0.78 21.87 -1.98
CA ASP A 47 1.71 22.46 -1.00
C ASP A 47 1.26 22.27 0.45
N GLU A 48 0.15 21.57 0.68
CA GLU A 48 -0.36 21.28 2.02
C GLU A 48 -0.72 19.80 2.14
N MET A 49 -0.67 19.30 3.37
CA MET A 49 -1.09 17.93 3.64
C MET A 49 -2.59 17.79 3.32
N PRO A 50 -3.02 16.71 2.64
CA PRO A 50 -4.44 16.47 2.40
C PRO A 50 -5.23 16.46 3.70
N THR A 51 -6.54 16.68 3.59
CA THR A 51 -7.44 16.57 4.74
C THR A 51 -7.31 15.17 5.38
N PRO A 52 -7.69 15.01 6.66
CA PRO A 52 -7.60 13.72 7.34
C PRO A 52 -8.37 12.58 6.66
N PHE A 53 -9.43 12.91 5.91
CA PHE A 53 -10.35 11.93 5.33
C PHE A 53 -9.66 10.96 4.34
N PRO A 54 -8.94 11.42 3.28
CA PRO A 54 -8.14 10.54 2.43
C PRO A 54 -7.19 9.61 3.19
N CYS A 55 -6.52 10.13 4.23
CA CYS A 55 -5.57 9.35 5.02
C CYS A 55 -6.26 8.20 5.76
N PHE A 56 -7.37 8.49 6.44
CA PHE A 56 -8.14 7.46 7.15
C PHE A 56 -8.84 6.47 6.21
N ALA A 57 -9.29 6.92 5.04
CA ALA A 57 -9.86 6.02 4.03
C ALA A 57 -8.83 4.99 3.56
N VAL A 58 -7.60 5.42 3.23
CA VAL A 58 -6.52 4.51 2.85
C VAL A 58 -6.13 3.61 4.03
N ALA A 59 -6.01 4.16 5.24
CA ALA A 59 -5.71 3.38 6.44
C ALA A 59 -6.75 2.28 6.67
N ALA A 60 -8.05 2.56 6.51
CA ALA A 60 -9.11 1.57 6.65
C ALA A 60 -8.96 0.44 5.62
N CYS A 61 -8.73 0.78 4.34
CA CYS A 61 -8.51 -0.20 3.28
C CYS A 61 -7.27 -1.08 3.55
N LEU A 62 -6.17 -0.49 3.99
CA LEU A 62 -4.93 -1.21 4.29
C LEU A 62 -5.07 -2.09 5.54
N CYS A 63 -5.78 -1.61 6.56
CA CYS A 63 -6.09 -2.38 7.75
C CYS A 63 -6.88 -3.64 7.39
N LEU A 64 -7.91 -3.51 6.55
CA LEU A 64 -8.65 -4.66 6.03
C LEU A 64 -7.72 -5.57 5.22
N ALA A 65 -6.95 -5.04 4.27
CA ALA A 65 -6.03 -5.83 3.45
C ALA A 65 -4.98 -6.61 4.27
N THR A 66 -4.57 -6.08 5.43
CA THR A 66 -3.62 -6.73 6.36
C THR A 66 -4.12 -8.09 6.86
N LEU A 67 -5.44 -8.28 6.92
CA LEU A 67 -6.04 -9.52 7.42
C LEU A 67 -6.00 -10.67 6.39
N TRP A 68 -5.94 -10.37 5.09
CA TRP A 68 -6.04 -11.38 4.03
C TRP A 68 -4.88 -12.39 4.01
N PRO A 69 -3.60 -11.98 4.10
CA PRO A 69 -2.49 -12.93 4.13
C PRO A 69 -2.58 -13.92 5.30
N LEU A 70 -3.05 -13.43 6.45
CA LEU A 70 -3.25 -14.24 7.66
C LEU A 70 -4.46 -15.17 7.51
N ALA A 71 -5.55 -14.70 6.87
CA ALA A 71 -6.72 -15.52 6.58
C ALA A 71 -6.39 -16.68 5.62
N LEU A 72 -5.63 -16.41 4.55
CA LEU A 72 -5.22 -17.43 3.58
C LEU A 72 -4.37 -18.52 4.23
N THR A 73 -3.51 -18.15 5.18
CA THR A 73 -2.65 -19.11 5.89
C THR A 73 -3.34 -19.79 7.09
N GLY A 74 -4.64 -19.54 7.31
CA GLY A 74 -5.43 -20.21 8.33
C GLY A 74 -5.12 -19.77 9.76
N VAL A 75 -4.54 -18.58 9.96
CA VAL A 75 -4.18 -18.06 11.30
C VAL A 75 -5.42 -17.80 12.16
N PHE A 76 -6.56 -17.48 11.54
CA PHE A 76 -7.85 -17.36 12.20
C PHE A 76 -8.97 -17.96 11.35
N ALA A 77 -10.08 -18.31 11.99
CA ALA A 77 -11.25 -18.83 11.29
C ALA A 77 -11.89 -17.73 10.44
N SER A 78 -11.96 -17.96 9.13
CA SER A 78 -12.66 -17.10 8.19
C SER A 78 -14.00 -17.72 7.80
N PRO A 79 -15.09 -16.95 7.73
CA PRO A 79 -16.38 -17.45 7.25
C PRO A 79 -16.41 -17.65 5.72
N PHE A 80 -15.36 -17.22 5.00
CA PHE A 80 -15.30 -17.23 3.55
C PHE A 80 -14.60 -18.48 3.00
N PRO A 81 -15.03 -19.00 1.83
CA PRO A 81 -14.34 -20.09 1.15
C PRO A 81 -12.94 -19.64 0.72
N ARG A 82 -11.98 -20.58 0.72
CA ARG A 82 -10.58 -20.30 0.39
C ARG A 82 -10.40 -19.67 -1.00
N GLU A 83 -11.14 -20.17 -1.99
CA GLU A 83 -11.12 -19.63 -3.36
C GLU A 83 -11.51 -18.15 -3.41
N GLY A 84 -12.53 -17.74 -2.63
CA GLY A 84 -12.97 -16.34 -2.55
C GLY A 84 -11.94 -15.45 -1.88
N LEU A 85 -11.26 -15.96 -0.84
CA LEU A 85 -10.13 -15.26 -0.21
C LEU A 85 -8.97 -15.10 -1.20
N ALA A 86 -8.62 -16.15 -1.94
CA ALA A 86 -7.53 -16.14 -2.91
C ALA A 86 -7.82 -15.20 -4.09
N ALA A 87 -9.04 -15.22 -4.63
CA ALA A 87 -9.48 -14.29 -5.67
C ALA A 87 -9.39 -12.83 -5.20
N THR A 88 -9.85 -12.55 -3.98
CA THR A 88 -9.78 -11.20 -3.40
C THR A 88 -8.33 -10.77 -3.16
N ALA A 89 -7.49 -11.67 -2.66
CA ALA A 89 -6.05 -11.41 -2.50
C ALA A 89 -5.37 -11.10 -3.84
N LEU A 90 -5.74 -11.81 -4.91
CA LEU A 90 -5.24 -11.53 -6.25
C LEU A 90 -5.68 -10.14 -6.73
N LEU A 91 -6.94 -9.75 -6.52
CA LEU A 91 -7.43 -8.40 -6.85
C LEU A 91 -6.67 -7.31 -6.09
N ILE A 92 -6.46 -7.48 -4.77
CA ILE A 92 -5.63 -6.58 -3.97
C ILE A 92 -4.22 -6.51 -4.55
N GLY A 93 -3.63 -7.66 -4.88
CA GLY A 93 -2.32 -7.76 -5.49
C GLY A 93 -2.23 -6.96 -6.80
N LEU A 94 -3.23 -7.08 -7.68
CA LEU A 94 -3.29 -6.34 -8.94
C LEU A 94 -3.38 -4.83 -8.74
N VAL A 95 -4.11 -4.33 -7.73
CA VAL A 95 -4.15 -2.90 -7.41
C VAL A 95 -2.76 -2.38 -7.04
N PHE A 96 -2.04 -3.09 -6.17
CA PHE A 96 -0.68 -2.72 -5.78
C PHE A 96 0.31 -2.83 -6.93
N LEU A 97 0.21 -3.87 -7.77
CA LEU A 97 1.03 -4.01 -8.97
C LEU A 97 0.76 -2.85 -9.95
N GLY A 98 -0.50 -2.53 -10.21
CA GLY A 98 -0.89 -1.41 -11.06
C GLY A 98 -0.30 -0.09 -10.56
N ARG A 99 -0.42 0.19 -9.25
CA ARG A 99 0.21 1.38 -8.66
C ARG A 99 1.73 1.34 -8.77
N GLY A 100 2.37 0.22 -8.48
CA GLY A 100 3.82 0.07 -8.57
C GLY A 100 4.34 0.27 -10.00
N ILE A 101 3.66 -0.27 -11.01
CA ILE A 101 4.01 -0.07 -12.42
C ILE A 101 3.80 1.39 -12.83
N ALA A 102 2.69 2.01 -12.40
CA ALA A 102 2.37 3.39 -12.75
C ALA A 102 3.50 4.36 -12.40
N GLY A 103 4.19 4.17 -11.27
CA GLY A 103 5.29 5.05 -10.83
C GLY A 103 6.51 5.11 -11.75
N PHE A 104 6.69 4.10 -12.61
CA PHE A 104 7.76 4.09 -13.62
C PHE A 104 7.31 4.68 -14.96
N THR A 105 6.04 5.08 -15.10
CA THR A 105 5.50 5.60 -16.35
C THR A 105 5.73 7.12 -16.48
N PRO A 106 5.97 7.63 -17.71
CA PRO A 106 6.07 9.08 -17.95
C PRO A 106 4.78 9.83 -17.62
N TRP A 107 3.62 9.19 -17.75
CA TRP A 107 2.33 9.77 -17.42
C TRP A 107 2.22 10.09 -15.93
N TRP A 108 2.57 9.13 -15.07
CA TRP A 108 2.57 9.34 -13.62
C TRP A 108 3.54 10.44 -13.20
N ARG A 109 4.72 10.50 -13.82
CA ARG A 109 5.70 11.56 -13.56
C ARG A 109 5.20 12.97 -13.91
N ARG A 110 4.26 13.10 -14.86
CA ARG A 110 3.62 14.39 -15.16
C ARG A 110 2.59 14.77 -14.11
N LEU A 111 1.93 13.79 -13.48
CA LEU A 111 0.95 14.01 -12.42
C LEU A 111 1.60 14.32 -11.07
N ALA A 112 2.62 13.55 -10.70
CA ALA A 112 3.34 13.69 -9.45
C ALA A 112 4.83 14.06 -9.66
N PRO A 113 5.13 15.29 -10.14
CA PRO A 113 6.48 15.72 -10.45
C PRO A 113 7.29 16.18 -9.22
N GLU A 114 6.63 16.48 -8.09
CA GLU A 114 7.28 17.19 -6.98
C GLU A 114 8.35 16.35 -6.28
N GLN A 115 9.40 17.02 -5.81
CA GLN A 115 10.52 16.39 -5.10
C GLN A 115 10.38 16.62 -3.59
N PRO A 116 10.70 15.62 -2.75
CA PRO A 116 11.42 14.40 -3.08
C PRO A 116 10.54 13.21 -3.52
N PHE A 117 9.21 13.35 -3.54
CA PHE A 117 8.30 12.24 -3.89
C PHE A 117 8.69 11.56 -5.20
N ALA A 118 8.94 12.34 -6.24
CA ALA A 118 9.35 11.86 -7.54
C ALA A 118 10.55 10.89 -7.50
N ARG A 119 11.55 11.15 -6.64
CA ARG A 119 12.69 10.24 -6.44
C ARG A 119 12.33 9.04 -5.57
N LEU A 120 11.61 9.30 -4.48
CA LEU A 120 11.19 8.27 -3.52
C LEU A 120 10.23 7.26 -4.16
N ASP A 121 9.39 7.69 -5.10
CA ASP A 121 8.44 6.84 -5.80
C ASP A 121 9.17 5.77 -6.61
N ILE A 122 10.19 6.16 -7.38
CA ILE A 122 10.99 5.23 -8.18
C ILE A 122 11.88 4.35 -7.30
N SER A 123 12.43 4.89 -6.21
CA SER A 123 13.44 4.20 -5.39
C SER A 123 12.85 3.31 -4.30
N PHE A 124 11.67 3.65 -3.76
CA PHE A 124 11.09 3.02 -2.58
C PHE A 124 9.61 2.71 -2.74
N TYR A 125 8.75 3.70 -3.04
CA TYR A 125 7.29 3.49 -2.96
C TYR A 125 6.78 2.53 -4.03
N SER A 126 7.15 2.73 -5.29
CA SER A 126 6.74 1.85 -6.39
C SER A 126 7.34 0.44 -6.27
N PRO A 127 8.64 0.25 -5.99
CA PRO A 127 9.19 -1.07 -5.66
C PRO A 127 8.46 -1.76 -4.50
N LEU A 128 8.14 -1.04 -3.43
CA LEU A 128 7.40 -1.59 -2.30
C LEU A 128 5.99 -2.04 -2.70
N CYS A 129 5.27 -1.22 -3.48
CA CYS A 129 3.96 -1.61 -4.03
C CYS A 129 4.07 -2.87 -4.92
N LEU A 130 5.09 -2.98 -5.76
CA LEU A 130 5.31 -4.18 -6.57
C LEU A 130 5.56 -5.42 -5.69
N LEU A 131 6.38 -5.30 -4.65
CA LEU A 131 6.67 -6.41 -3.72
C LEU A 131 5.42 -6.84 -2.94
N ILE A 132 4.61 -5.89 -2.46
CA ILE A 132 3.33 -6.17 -1.80
C ILE A 132 2.40 -6.90 -2.77
N GLY A 133 2.25 -6.37 -3.98
CA GLY A 133 1.36 -6.93 -5.00
C GLY A 133 1.76 -8.34 -5.42
N LEU A 134 3.07 -8.58 -5.62
CA LEU A 134 3.60 -9.90 -5.93
C LEU A 134 3.42 -10.88 -4.77
N SER A 135 3.60 -10.42 -3.52
CA SER A 135 3.41 -11.27 -2.33
C SER A 135 1.96 -11.74 -2.21
N PHE A 136 0.98 -10.86 -2.48
CA PHE A 136 -0.43 -11.23 -2.56
C PHE A 136 -0.70 -12.23 -3.69
N ALA A 137 -0.16 -12.00 -4.88
CA ALA A 137 -0.33 -12.91 -6.02
C ALA A 137 0.25 -14.30 -5.73
N ILE A 138 1.45 -14.38 -5.14
CA ILE A 138 2.07 -15.65 -4.73
C ILE A 138 1.18 -16.38 -3.72
N LEU A 139 0.70 -15.70 -2.67
CA LEU A 139 -0.19 -16.30 -1.67
C LEU A 139 -1.50 -16.81 -2.31
N ALA A 140 -2.09 -16.04 -3.22
CA ALA A 140 -3.33 -16.44 -3.89
C ALA A 140 -3.14 -17.66 -4.80
N ILE A 141 -2.10 -17.66 -5.64
CA ILE A 141 -1.84 -18.75 -6.61
C ILE A 141 -1.53 -20.07 -5.89
N THR A 142 -0.82 -20.02 -4.77
CA THR A 142 -0.55 -21.24 -3.99
C THR A 142 -1.80 -21.87 -3.39
N GLU A 143 -2.80 -21.07 -3.03
CA GLU A 143 -4.08 -21.58 -2.51
C GLU A 143 -4.95 -22.18 -3.62
N PHE A 144 -4.84 -21.72 -4.86
CA PHE A 144 -5.52 -22.37 -6.00
C PHE A 144 -4.86 -23.69 -6.43
N SER A 145 -3.61 -23.90 -6.05
CA SER A 145 -2.82 -25.09 -6.44
C SER A 145 -2.87 -26.20 -5.39
N ALA A 146 -3.51 -25.96 -4.24
CA ALA A 146 -3.62 -26.86 -3.10
C ALA A 146 -4.99 -27.56 -3.06
#